data_AF-A0A0N0NFC8-F1
#
_entry.id   AF-A0A0N0NFC8-F1
#
_cell.length_a   1.000
_cell.length_b   1.000
_cell.length_c   1.000
_cell.angle_alpha   90.00
_cell.angle_beta   90.00
_cell.angle_gamma   90.00
#
_symmetry.space_group_name_H-M   'P 1'
#
loop_
_entity.id
_entity.type
_entity.pdbx_description
1 polymer ?
#
loop_
_entity_poly.entity_id
_entity_poly.type
_entity_poly.pdbx_seq_one_letter_code
_entity_poly.pdbx_strand_id
1 'polypeptide(L)' 'MWWPAALIGAVIGITGWARARAAVSDLSALSEAAVDLHARTLATALGISVDATGPITIAEGERITALVRKGR' A
#
# COMPACT_ATOMS: atom_id res chain seq x y z
N MET A 1 26.85 6.23 35.90
CA MET A 1 25.62 5.40 36.01
C MET A 1 24.97 5.34 34.64
N TRP A 2 24.91 4.17 34.01
CA TRP A 2 24.46 3.99 32.61
C TRP A 2 23.06 3.37 32.49
N TRP A 3 22.60 2.67 33.53
CA TRP A 3 21.35 1.94 33.53
C TRP A 3 20.09 2.77 33.24
N PRO A 4 19.97 4.07 33.61
CA PRO A 4 18.78 4.85 33.27
C PRO A 4 18.67 5.11 31.77
N ALA A 5 19.81 5.36 31.10
CA ALA A 5 19.85 5.57 29.66
C ALA A 5 19.44 4.31 28.89
N ALA A 6 19.83 3.12 29.40
CA ALA A 6 19.41 1.85 28.82
C ALA A 6 17.88 1.64 28.91
N LEU A 7 17.27 1.97 30.05
CA LEU A 7 15.81 1.90 30.22
C LEU A 7 15.07 2.87 29.29
N ILE A 8 15.55 4.11 29.18
CA ILE A 8 14.97 5.11 28.27
C ILE A 8 15.07 4.62 26.81
N GLY A 9 16.23 4.11 26.41
CA GLY A 9 16.44 3.56 25.07
C GLY A 9 15.50 2.37 24.78
N ALA A 10 15.32 1.47 25.75
CA ALA A 10 14.41 0.34 25.63
C ALA A 10 12.96 0.81 25.44
N VAL A 11 12.48 1.75 26.24
CA VAL A 11 11.12 2.31 26.11
C VAL A 11 10.93 2.98 24.75
N ILE A 12 11.85 3.84 24.32
CA ILE A 12 11.80 4.50 23.01
C ILE A 12 11.78 3.48 21.88
N GLY A 13 12.65 2.45 21.95
CA GLY A 13 12.72 1.39 20.95
C GLY A 13 11.42 0.60 20.83
N ILE A 14 10.86 0.18 21.96
CA ILE A 14 9.59 -0.56 22.00
C ILE A 14 8.44 0.30 21.47
N THR A 15 8.33 1.55 21.93
CA THR A 15 7.29 2.48 21.45
C THR A 15 7.44 2.77 19.96
N GLY A 16 8.66 3.02 19.48
CA GLY A 16 8.94 3.25 18.06
C GLY A 16 8.55 2.06 17.20
N TRP A 17 8.89 0.84 17.63
CA TRP A 17 8.53 -0.39 16.93
C TRP A 17 7.01 -0.59 16.87
N ALA A 18 6.30 -0.41 17.99
CA ALA A 18 4.85 -0.52 18.04
C ALA A 18 4.17 0.51 17.10
N ARG A 19 4.64 1.76 17.11
CA ARG A 19 4.12 2.81 16.23
C ARG A 19 4.42 2.55 14.76
N ALA A 20 5.62 2.05 14.44
CA ALA A 20 5.97 1.69 13.06
C ALA A 20 5.08 0.56 12.53
N ARG A 21 4.80 -0.46 13.35
CA ARG A 21 3.89 -1.55 12.99
C ARG A 21 2.46 -1.06 12.73
N ALA A 22 1.95 -0.16 13.57
CA ALA A 22 0.65 0.47 13.35
C ALA A 22 0.62 1.30 12.05
N ALA A 23 1.61 2.18 11.86
CA ALA A 23 1.69 3.04 10.68
C ALA A 23 1.79 2.25 9.37
N VAL A 24 2.53 1.13 9.34
CA VAL A 24 2.59 0.25 8.16
C VAL A 24 1.24 -0.41 7.87
N SER A 25 0.50 -0.80 8.92
CA SER A 25 -0.86 -1.35 8.76
C SER A 25 -1.80 -0.30 8.14
N ASP A 26 -1.78 0.92 8.66
CA ASP A 26 -2.61 2.02 8.16
C ASP A 26 -2.24 2.39 6.73
N LEU A 27 -0.94 2.50 6.44
CA LEU A 27 -0.44 2.77 5.09
C LEU A 27 -0.89 1.69 4.10
N SER A 28 -0.82 0.41 4.50
CA SER A 28 -1.28 -0.71 3.66
C SER A 28 -2.76 -0.59 3.36
N ALA A 29 -3.60 -0.37 4.38
CA ALA A 29 -5.05 -0.25 4.22
C ALA A 29 -5.43 0.95 3.33
N LEU A 30 -4.77 2.10 3.53
CA LEU A 30 -5.00 3.27 2.69
C LEU A 30 -4.53 3.07 1.26
N SER A 31 -3.40 2.38 1.06
CA SER A 31 -2.88 2.08 -0.28
C SER A 31 -3.81 1.11 -1.02
N GLU A 32 -4.30 0.07 -0.35
CA GLU A 32 -5.27 -0.88 -0.90
C GLU A 32 -6.58 -0.17 -1.26
N ALA A 33 -7.13 0.63 -0.35
CA ALA A 33 -8.35 1.40 -0.63
C ALA A 33 -8.18 2.39 -1.79
N ALA A 34 -7.02 3.06 -1.90
CA ALA A 34 -6.73 3.96 -3.00
C ALA A 34 -6.62 3.20 -4.34
N VAL A 35 -5.96 2.03 -4.34
CA VAL A 35 -5.89 1.16 -5.52
C VAL A 35 -7.28 0.64 -5.88
N ASP A 36 -8.08 0.16 -4.95
CA ASP A 36 -9.43 -0.35 -5.20
C ASP A 36 -10.35 0.73 -5.76
N LEU A 37 -10.28 1.95 -5.21
CA LEU A 37 -11.07 3.08 -5.68
C LEU A 37 -10.69 3.50 -7.11
N HIS A 38 -9.39 3.53 -7.41
CA HIS A 38 -8.89 4.04 -8.68
C HIS A 38 -8.57 2.97 -9.73
N ALA A 39 -8.65 1.68 -9.39
CA ALA A 39 -8.32 0.58 -10.28
C ALA A 39 -9.13 0.66 -11.58
N ARG A 40 -10.44 0.92 -11.50
CA ARG A 40 -11.30 1.07 -12.68
C ARG A 40 -10.89 2.25 -13.54
N THR A 41 -10.64 3.40 -12.91
CA THR A 41 -10.20 4.62 -13.60
C THR A 41 -8.88 4.38 -14.34
N LEU A 42 -7.93 3.71 -13.68
CA LEU A 42 -6.64 3.35 -14.26
C LEU A 42 -6.80 2.37 -15.44
N ALA A 43 -7.63 1.34 -15.29
CA ALA A 43 -7.89 0.37 -16.34
C ALA A 43 -8.52 1.01 -17.59
N THR A 44 -9.44 1.96 -17.40
CA THR A 44 -10.05 2.72 -18.49
C THR A 44 -9.04 3.66 -19.15
N ALA A 45 -8.20 4.35 -18.37
CA ALA A 45 -7.13 5.20 -18.90
C ALA A 45 -6.08 4.40 -19.71
N LEU A 46 -5.83 3.15 -19.33
CA LEU A 46 -4.95 2.22 -20.05
C LEU A 46 -5.64 1.53 -21.24
N GLY A 47 -6.92 1.81 -21.50
CA GLY A 47 -7.69 1.21 -22.59
C GLY A 47 -8.00 -0.28 -22.40
N ILE A 48 -7.87 -0.81 -21.18
CA ILE A 48 -8.16 -2.23 -20.86
C ILE A 48 -9.68 -2.45 -20.75
N SER A 49 -10.41 -1.45 -20.29
CA SER A 49 -11.80 -1.58 -19.86
C SER A 49 -12.64 -0.35 -20.21
N VAL A 50 -12.68 -0.02 -21.49
CA VAL A 50 -13.36 1.18 -22.00
C VAL A 50 -14.88 1.12 -21.79
N ASP A 51 -15.48 -0.07 -21.86
CA ASP A 51 -16.93 -0.26 -21.79
C ASP A 51 -17.41 -1.14 -20.61
N ALA A 52 -16.53 -1.45 -19.65
CA ALA A 52 -16.82 -2.41 -18.60
C ALA A 52 -17.29 -1.74 -17.30
N THR A 53 -18.57 -1.96 -16.96
CA THR A 53 -19.19 -1.50 -15.71
C THR A 53 -19.14 -2.63 -14.68
N GLY A 54 -18.31 -2.49 -13.64
CA GLY A 54 -18.19 -3.48 -12.57
C GLY A 54 -16.81 -3.54 -11.92
N PRO A 55 -16.62 -4.43 -10.92
CA PRO A 55 -15.32 -4.66 -10.29
C PRO A 55 -14.25 -5.09 -11.30
N ILE A 56 -13.00 -4.73 -11.02
CA ILE A 56 -11.84 -5.18 -11.79
C ILE A 56 -11.69 -6.69 -11.63
N THR A 57 -11.55 -7.40 -12.75
CA THR A 57 -11.19 -8.81 -12.76
C THR A 57 -9.69 -9.00 -12.53
N ILE A 58 -9.29 -10.18 -12.04
CA ILE A 58 -7.87 -10.54 -11.83
C ILE A 58 -7.06 -10.36 -13.13
N ALA A 59 -7.61 -10.81 -14.27
CA ALA A 59 -6.93 -10.70 -15.57
C ALA A 59 -6.69 -9.25 -16.01
N GLU A 60 -7.64 -8.34 -15.75
CA GLU A 60 -7.44 -6.90 -15.99
C GLU A 60 -6.36 -6.33 -15.06
N GLY A 61 -6.36 -6.69 -13.78
CA GLY A 61 -5.34 -6.28 -12.80
C GLY A 61 -3.92 -6.72 -13.18
N GLU A 62 -3.75 -7.95 -13.66
CA GLU A 62 -2.47 -8.44 -14.17
C GLU A 62 -1.99 -7.65 -15.38
N ARG A 63 -2.91 -7.28 -16.28
CA ARG A 63 -2.61 -6.49 -17.48
C ARG A 63 -2.24 -5.05 -17.14
N ILE A 64 -2.93 -4.43 -16.18
CA ILE A 64 -2.53 -3.13 -15.59
C ILE A 64 -1.13 -3.24 -15.03
N THR A 65 -0.87 -4.25 -14.19
CA THR A 65 0.45 -4.47 -13.57
C THR A 65 1.54 -4.64 -14.63
N ALA A 66 1.28 -5.40 -15.69
CA ALA A 66 2.23 -5.59 -16.80
C ALA A 66 2.54 -4.28 -17.56
N LEU A 67 1.55 -3.40 -17.74
CA LEU A 67 1.74 -2.10 -18.40
C LEU A 67 2.48 -1.10 -17.49
N VAL A 68 2.11 -1.00 -16.22
CA VAL A 68 2.72 -0.06 -15.26
C VAL A 68 4.14 -0.49 -14.90
N ARG A 69 4.40 -1.80 -14.76
CA ARG A 69 5.73 -2.40 -14.54
C ARG A 69 6.70 -2.15 -15.70
N LYS A 70 6.24 -1.56 -16.81
CA LYS A 70 7.04 -1.22 -17.99
C LYS A 70 7.76 0.13 -17.90
N GLY A 71 7.79 0.76 -16.72
CA GLY A 71 8.86 1.72 -16.39
C GLY A 71 10.15 0.95 -16.09
N ARG A 72 10.91 0.63 -17.14
CA ARG A 72 12.33 0.28 -17.01
C ARG A 72 13.12 1.58 -16.93
#